data_AF-A0A534S4K5-F1
#
_entry.id   AF-A0A534S4K5-F1
#
_cell.length_a   1.000
_cell.length_b   1.000
_cell.length_c   1.000
_cell.angle_alpha   90.00
_cell.angle_beta   90.00
_cell.angle_gamma   90.00
#
_symmetry.space_group_name_H-M   'P 1'
#
loop_
_entity.id
_entity.type
_entity.pdbx_description
1 polymer ?
#
loop_
_entity_poly.entity_id
_entity_poly.type
_entity_poly.pdbx_seq_one_letter_code
_entity_poly.pdbx_strand_id
1 'polypeptide(L)'
;MRYNSREAATGKPEVVLAVGGSAPATTTTTTPPAPTTTTTLPPAATAAGAVVADASVANDLPTTNFGSNALLAVDAGFATKPGGLERTFLRVSVTGVGTSHVSGAHLKLQVATVTNAGSVSGGSIHAITSCTWSESTVNWNTQPAIDGPALATLGAVTAGQVVDFDVTSAIPGDGTYCFAIDTASTDGVDYNSREGAGQHPALAIQVTP
;
A
#
# COMPACT_ATOMS: atom_id res chain seq x y z
N MET A 1 33.03 -22.85 2.21
CA MET A 1 33.70 -22.60 3.50
C MET A 1 33.78 -21.10 3.75
N ARG A 2 33.28 -20.67 4.91
CA ARG A 2 33.63 -19.45 5.67
C ARG A 2 33.40 -18.08 5.01
N TYR A 3 32.23 -17.49 5.29
CA TYR A 3 32.10 -16.04 5.47
C TYR A 3 32.37 -15.73 6.95
N ASN A 4 33.21 -14.75 7.25
CA ASN A 4 33.28 -14.14 8.57
C ASN A 4 33.24 -12.61 8.45
N SER A 5 32.15 -12.06 8.96
CA SER A 5 31.94 -10.86 9.79
C SER A 5 32.92 -9.67 9.67
N ARG A 6 32.35 -8.48 9.42
CA ARG A 6 32.98 -7.17 9.69
C ARG A 6 32.04 -6.29 10.52
N GLU A 7 31.99 -6.57 11.82
CA GLU A 7 31.66 -5.56 12.82
C GLU A 7 32.95 -4.76 13.08
N ALA A 8 32.97 -3.47 12.75
CA ALA A 8 34.00 -2.55 13.21
C ALA A 8 33.35 -1.18 13.47
N ALA A 9 33.05 -0.95 14.74
CA ALA A 9 32.61 0.32 15.26
C ALA A 9 33.80 1.29 15.38
N THR A 10 33.59 2.51 14.91
CA THR A 10 34.19 3.74 15.45
C THR A 10 35.66 4.03 15.13
N GLY A 11 35.85 4.89 14.12
CA GLY A 11 37.03 5.72 13.94
C GLY A 11 36.61 7.18 13.75
N LYS A 12 36.78 8.01 14.77
CA LYS A 12 36.83 9.47 14.62
C LYS A 12 38.28 9.90 14.80
N PRO A 13 38.86 10.69 13.88
CA PRO A 13 40.20 11.25 14.09
C PRO A 13 40.14 12.38 15.11
N GLU A 14 40.95 12.28 16.16
CA GLU A 14 41.28 13.39 17.06
C GLU A 14 42.67 13.91 16.67
N VAL A 15 42.74 15.20 16.33
CA VAL A 15 44.01 15.90 16.04
C VAL A 15 44.37 16.67 17.31
N VAL A 16 45.40 16.21 18.03
CA VAL A 16 46.01 16.98 19.12
C VAL A 16 47.43 17.37 18.72
N LEU A 17 47.64 18.68 18.60
CA LEU A 17 48.94 19.30 18.37
C LEU A 17 49.51 19.85 19.68
N ALA A 18 50.81 19.59 19.87
CA ALA A 18 51.83 20.40 20.55
C ALA A 18 52.11 20.27 22.07
N VAL A 19 53.30 19.70 22.33
CA VAL A 19 54.49 20.16 23.12
C VAL A 19 54.34 20.93 24.45
N GLY A 20 55.01 20.41 25.49
CA GLY A 20 55.52 21.12 26.68
C GLY A 20 55.91 20.11 27.78
N GLY A 21 57.08 20.12 28.42
CA GLY A 21 57.77 21.26 29.01
C GLY A 21 57.27 21.48 30.44
N SER A 22 58.02 21.03 31.45
CA SER A 22 57.64 21.02 32.88
C SER A 22 57.66 22.42 33.53
N ALA A 23 56.56 22.87 34.13
CA ALA A 23 56.50 23.91 35.20
C ALA A 23 55.04 24.10 35.74
N PRO A 24 54.81 24.77 36.90
CA PRO A 24 53.76 24.41 37.86
C PRO A 24 52.40 25.15 37.77
N ALA A 25 51.47 24.64 38.58
CA ALA A 25 50.03 24.88 38.60
C ALA A 25 49.56 26.33 38.77
N THR A 26 48.48 26.67 38.04
CA THR A 26 47.56 27.78 38.36
C THR A 26 46.15 27.21 38.35
N THR A 27 45.46 27.23 39.49
CA THR A 27 44.09 26.72 39.63
C THR A 27 43.10 27.81 39.19
N THR A 28 42.67 27.79 37.94
CA THR A 28 41.50 28.56 37.48
C THR A 28 40.23 27.74 37.66
N THR A 29 39.36 28.17 38.57
CA THR A 29 38.02 27.61 38.74
C THR A 29 37.18 27.98 37.51
N THR A 30 37.00 27.04 36.59
CA THR A 30 36.08 27.18 35.46
C THR A 30 34.72 26.60 35.84
N THR A 31 33.67 27.42 35.78
CA THR A 31 32.29 26.96 35.97
C THR A 31 31.88 26.12 34.77
N PRO A 32 31.40 24.87 34.96
CA PRO A 32 30.96 24.03 33.84
C PRO A 32 29.79 24.68 33.09
N PRO A 33 29.77 24.69 31.74
CA PRO A 33 28.60 25.12 30.99
C PRO A 33 27.41 24.21 31.30
N ALA A 34 26.23 24.80 31.49
CA ALA A 34 25.00 24.06 31.74
C ALA A 34 24.70 23.09 30.57
N PRO A 35 24.27 21.85 30.85
CA PRO A 35 23.90 20.91 29.79
C PRO A 35 22.71 21.46 29.02
N THR A 36 22.90 21.76 27.74
CA THR A 36 21.81 22.09 26.82
C THR A 36 21.15 20.80 26.38
N THR A 37 19.93 20.54 26.88
CA THR A 37 19.09 19.47 26.34
C THR A 37 18.65 19.86 24.95
N THR A 38 19.31 19.29 23.94
CA THR A 38 18.83 19.39 22.56
C THR A 38 17.71 18.37 22.41
N THR A 39 16.47 18.83 22.39
CA THR A 39 15.33 17.99 22.01
C THR A 39 15.38 17.80 20.49
N THR A 40 16.04 16.74 20.05
CA THR A 40 15.92 16.29 18.66
C THR A 40 14.48 15.85 18.44
N LEU A 41 13.73 16.63 17.66
CA LEU A 41 12.37 16.25 17.26
C LEU A 41 12.48 14.90 16.52
N PRO A 42 11.68 13.88 16.87
CA PRO A 42 11.64 12.65 16.11
C PRO A 42 11.33 12.98 14.63
N PRO A 43 11.91 12.24 13.66
CA PRO A 43 11.55 12.42 12.26
C PRO A 43 10.03 12.34 12.11
N ALA A 44 9.43 13.26 11.35
CA ALA A 44 8.01 13.21 11.06
C ALA A 44 7.68 11.82 10.49
N ALA A 45 6.72 11.11 11.09
CA ALA A 45 6.24 9.86 10.56
C ALA A 45 5.66 10.14 9.17
N THR A 46 6.22 9.54 8.12
CA THR A 46 5.63 9.58 6.79
C THR A 46 4.39 8.69 6.78
N ALA A 47 3.27 9.25 6.33
CA ALA A 47 2.05 8.49 6.13
C ALA A 47 2.32 7.27 5.23
N ALA A 48 1.76 6.13 5.63
CA ALA A 48 1.95 4.85 4.98
C ALA A 48 0.60 4.22 4.67
N GLY A 49 0.46 3.72 3.44
CA GLY A 49 -0.66 2.90 2.99
C GLY A 49 -0.21 1.46 2.77
N ALA A 50 -1.04 0.49 3.17
CA ALA A 50 -0.80 -0.93 2.93
C ALA A 50 -2.08 -1.62 2.45
N VAL A 51 -1.97 -2.52 1.49
CA VAL A 51 -3.07 -3.41 1.10
C VAL A 51 -3.03 -4.63 2.03
N VAL A 52 -4.07 -4.80 2.84
CA VAL A 52 -4.13 -5.80 3.92
C VAL A 52 -5.04 -6.98 3.61
N ALA A 53 -5.91 -6.88 2.59
CA ALA A 53 -6.66 -8.00 2.03
C ALA A 53 -7.03 -7.71 0.57
N ASP A 54 -7.05 -8.74 -0.28
CA ASP A 54 -7.64 -8.71 -1.60
C ASP A 54 -8.25 -10.06 -1.99
N ALA A 55 -9.41 -10.03 -2.65
CA ALA A 55 -10.02 -11.25 -3.15
C ALA A 55 -10.93 -10.96 -4.33
N SER A 56 -10.92 -11.84 -5.32
CA SER A 56 -11.95 -11.89 -6.34
C SER A 56 -13.12 -12.78 -5.90
N VAL A 57 -14.29 -12.52 -6.44
CA VAL A 57 -15.48 -13.37 -6.32
C VAL A 57 -16.11 -13.51 -7.69
N ALA A 58 -16.61 -14.72 -7.99
CA ALA A 58 -17.21 -15.05 -9.26
C ALA A 58 -18.62 -15.62 -9.06
N ASN A 59 -19.60 -15.15 -9.82
CA ASN A 59 -20.99 -15.58 -9.68
C ASN A 59 -21.23 -17.04 -10.09
N ASP A 60 -20.40 -17.57 -10.99
CA ASP A 60 -20.43 -18.97 -11.43
C ASP A 60 -19.95 -19.94 -10.35
N LEU A 61 -19.14 -19.45 -9.40
CA LEU A 61 -18.57 -20.24 -8.33
C LEU A 61 -18.93 -19.61 -6.98
N PRO A 62 -20.24 -19.57 -6.64
CA PRO A 62 -20.74 -18.60 -5.68
C PRO A 62 -20.35 -18.88 -4.22
N THR A 63 -19.89 -20.10 -3.93
CA THR A 63 -19.40 -20.53 -2.61
C THR A 63 -17.88 -20.66 -2.56
N THR A 64 -17.18 -20.46 -3.69
CA THR A 64 -15.72 -20.60 -3.77
C THR A 64 -15.06 -19.32 -3.28
N ASN A 65 -14.04 -19.48 -2.46
CA ASN A 65 -13.16 -18.40 -2.04
C ASN A 65 -11.93 -18.33 -2.94
N PHE A 66 -11.59 -17.13 -3.41
CA PHE A 66 -10.41 -16.88 -4.24
C PHE A 66 -9.37 -15.98 -3.56
N GLY A 67 -9.47 -15.75 -2.25
CA GLY A 67 -8.51 -14.89 -1.50
C GLY A 67 -7.12 -15.51 -1.29
N SER A 68 -6.80 -16.61 -1.99
CA SER A 68 -5.43 -17.11 -2.09
C SER A 68 -5.00 -17.31 -3.55
N ASN A 69 -5.83 -16.85 -4.49
CA ASN A 69 -5.55 -16.93 -5.91
C ASN A 69 -4.56 -15.83 -6.29
N ALA A 70 -3.62 -16.14 -7.19
CA ALA A 70 -2.59 -15.18 -7.61
C ALA A 70 -3.12 -14.02 -8.46
N LEU A 71 -4.36 -14.12 -8.92
CA LEU A 71 -5.01 -13.18 -9.85
C LEU A 71 -6.33 -12.67 -9.27
N LEU A 72 -6.57 -11.39 -9.49
CA LEU A 72 -7.79 -10.67 -9.17
C LEU A 72 -8.54 -10.36 -10.47
N ALA A 73 -9.62 -11.10 -10.72
CA ALA A 73 -10.42 -10.96 -11.92
C ALA A 73 -11.55 -9.95 -11.73
N VAL A 74 -11.84 -9.20 -12.80
CA VAL A 74 -12.97 -8.28 -12.90
C VAL A 74 -13.59 -8.41 -14.29
N ASP A 75 -14.85 -8.84 -14.35
CA ASP A 75 -15.58 -9.09 -15.60
C ASP A 75 -17.07 -8.85 -15.36
N ALA A 76 -17.80 -8.23 -16.29
CA ALA A 76 -19.23 -7.98 -16.19
C ALA A 76 -20.09 -9.24 -16.40
N GLY A 77 -19.50 -10.31 -16.92
CA GLY A 77 -20.20 -11.46 -17.46
C GLY A 77 -21.08 -11.07 -18.66
N PHE A 78 -21.75 -12.05 -19.25
CA PHE A 78 -22.63 -11.80 -20.37
C PHE A 78 -24.08 -11.68 -19.90
N ALA A 79 -24.78 -10.60 -20.24
CA ALA A 79 -26.22 -10.50 -19.94
C ALA A 79 -27.04 -11.65 -20.56
N THR A 80 -26.56 -12.22 -21.66
CA THR A 80 -27.22 -13.32 -22.40
C THR A 80 -26.88 -14.71 -21.88
N LYS A 81 -25.94 -14.85 -20.94
CA LYS A 81 -25.55 -16.15 -20.35
C LYS A 81 -25.38 -15.98 -18.84
N PRO A 82 -26.11 -16.72 -17.99
CA PRO A 82 -25.83 -16.69 -16.57
C PRO A 82 -24.36 -17.11 -16.33
N GLY A 83 -23.60 -16.23 -15.70
CA GLY A 83 -22.19 -16.47 -15.39
C GLY A 83 -21.20 -15.42 -15.88
N GLY A 84 -19.96 -15.57 -15.44
CA GLY A 84 -18.80 -14.76 -15.82
C GLY A 84 -18.74 -13.39 -15.14
N LEU A 85 -19.62 -13.08 -14.20
CA LEU A 85 -19.53 -11.82 -13.46
C LEU A 85 -18.54 -12.00 -12.32
N GLU A 86 -17.45 -11.24 -12.39
CA GLU A 86 -16.34 -11.27 -11.46
C GLU A 86 -16.07 -9.87 -10.89
N ARG A 87 -15.80 -9.82 -9.59
CA ARG A 87 -15.56 -8.58 -8.86
C ARG A 87 -14.37 -8.76 -7.96
N THR A 88 -13.60 -7.71 -7.79
CA THR A 88 -12.44 -7.71 -6.89
C THR A 88 -12.71 -6.81 -5.70
N PHE A 89 -12.34 -7.25 -4.50
CA PHE A 89 -12.45 -6.49 -3.26
C PHE A 89 -11.06 -6.27 -2.69
N LEU A 90 -10.78 -5.06 -2.20
CA LEU A 90 -9.52 -4.71 -1.54
C LEU A 90 -9.80 -4.04 -0.20
N ARG A 91 -8.98 -4.33 0.79
CA ARG A 91 -8.95 -3.63 2.07
C ARG A 91 -7.57 -3.06 2.27
N VAL A 92 -7.52 -1.80 2.63
CA VAL A 92 -6.28 -1.07 2.87
C VAL A 92 -6.26 -0.51 4.28
N SER A 93 -5.07 -0.37 4.85
CA SER A 93 -4.84 0.38 6.07
C SER A 93 -3.96 1.59 5.78
N VAL A 94 -4.29 2.71 6.42
CA VAL A 94 -3.55 3.96 6.37
C VAL A 94 -3.16 4.34 7.79
N THR A 95 -1.88 4.67 7.98
CA THR A 95 -1.31 5.04 9.27
C THR A 95 -0.28 6.17 9.12
N GLY A 96 -0.07 6.96 10.16
CA GLY A 96 0.95 8.00 10.17
C GLY A 96 0.55 9.30 9.45
N VAL A 97 -0.74 9.51 9.15
CA VAL A 97 -1.24 10.80 8.64
C VAL A 97 -1.21 11.86 9.74
N GLY A 98 -1.62 11.50 10.96
CA GLY A 98 -1.59 12.40 12.13
C GLY A 98 -2.47 13.63 11.93
N THR A 99 -1.92 14.84 12.12
CA THR A 99 -2.64 16.11 11.91
C THR A 99 -2.59 16.61 10.47
N SER A 100 -1.86 15.91 9.60
CA SER A 100 -1.73 16.29 8.19
C SER A 100 -3.02 15.98 7.42
N HIS A 101 -3.20 16.61 6.28
CA HIS A 101 -4.27 16.30 5.35
C HIS A 101 -3.78 15.34 4.26
N VAL A 102 -4.58 14.34 3.90
CA VAL A 102 -4.30 13.46 2.76
C VAL A 102 -4.55 14.24 1.46
N SER A 103 -3.46 14.62 0.80
CA SER A 103 -3.48 15.36 -0.48
C SER A 103 -3.57 14.46 -1.71
N GLY A 104 -3.22 13.18 -1.57
CA GLY A 104 -3.30 12.18 -2.62
C GLY A 104 -3.26 10.78 -2.04
N ALA A 105 -4.11 9.89 -2.54
CA ALA A 105 -4.09 8.47 -2.25
C ALA A 105 -4.33 7.68 -3.53
N HIS A 106 -3.29 6.99 -3.97
CA HIS A 106 -3.25 6.30 -5.26
C HIS A 106 -3.08 4.81 -5.05
N LEU A 107 -4.11 4.04 -5.39
CA LEU A 107 -4.08 2.58 -5.34
C LEU A 107 -3.58 2.05 -6.68
N LYS A 108 -2.40 1.43 -6.65
CA LYS A 108 -1.72 0.92 -7.84
C LYS A 108 -1.87 -0.59 -7.93
N LEU A 109 -2.38 -1.05 -9.07
CA LEU A 109 -2.50 -2.47 -9.39
C LEU A 109 -1.77 -2.73 -10.71
N GLN A 110 -1.10 -3.87 -10.83
CA GLN A 110 -0.54 -4.29 -12.11
C GLN A 110 -1.50 -5.25 -12.79
N VAL A 111 -1.88 -4.95 -14.04
CA VAL A 111 -2.52 -5.93 -14.92
C VAL A 111 -1.56 -7.10 -15.08
N ALA A 112 -2.02 -8.30 -14.78
CA ALA A 112 -1.20 -9.49 -14.79
C ALA A 112 -0.49 -9.68 -16.15
N THR A 113 0.66 -10.35 -16.14
CA THR A 113 1.44 -10.62 -17.36
C THR A 113 1.04 -11.92 -18.04
N VAL A 114 -0.04 -12.56 -17.56
CA VAL A 114 -0.60 -13.77 -18.18
C VAL A 114 -1.32 -13.41 -19.48
N THR A 115 -1.44 -14.41 -20.37
CA THR A 115 -2.14 -14.24 -21.65
C THR A 115 -3.58 -13.82 -21.42
N ASN A 116 -4.05 -12.81 -22.17
CA ASN A 116 -5.40 -12.24 -22.11
C ASN A 116 -5.77 -11.50 -20.81
N ALA A 117 -4.79 -11.08 -19.99
CA ALA A 117 -5.08 -10.29 -18.79
C ALA A 117 -5.53 -8.85 -19.06
N GLY A 118 -5.22 -8.30 -20.24
CA GLY A 118 -5.58 -6.94 -20.63
C GLY A 118 -7.03 -6.85 -21.11
N SER A 119 -7.60 -5.65 -21.05
CA SER A 119 -9.01 -5.41 -21.38
C SER A 119 -9.20 -4.05 -22.04
N VAL A 120 -10.29 -3.89 -22.80
CA VAL A 120 -10.79 -2.57 -23.23
C VAL A 120 -11.28 -1.67 -22.09
N SER A 121 -11.45 -2.19 -20.87
CA SER A 121 -11.74 -1.42 -19.66
C SER A 121 -11.07 -2.02 -18.42
N GLY A 122 -10.24 -1.23 -17.73
CA GLY A 122 -9.65 -1.59 -16.43
C GLY A 122 -10.61 -1.55 -15.25
N GLY A 123 -11.91 -1.37 -15.49
CA GLY A 123 -12.93 -1.33 -14.45
C GLY A 123 -13.05 0.00 -13.71
N SER A 124 -14.00 0.03 -12.79
CA SER A 124 -14.31 1.16 -11.91
C SER A 124 -14.07 0.75 -10.46
N ILE A 125 -13.37 1.59 -9.71
CA ILE A 125 -13.17 1.39 -8.27
C ILE A 125 -14.24 2.15 -7.49
N HIS A 126 -14.79 1.50 -6.48
CA HIS A 126 -15.83 2.01 -5.60
C HIS A 126 -15.35 1.95 -4.16
N ALA A 127 -15.67 2.96 -3.36
CA ALA A 127 -15.63 2.80 -1.90
C ALA A 127 -16.76 1.86 -1.46
N ILE A 128 -16.50 1.00 -0.49
CA ILE A 128 -17.55 0.19 0.15
C ILE A 128 -17.57 0.45 1.65
N THR A 129 -18.75 0.50 2.24
CA THR A 129 -18.89 0.81 3.67
C THR A 129 -18.47 -0.35 4.57
N SER A 130 -18.67 -1.59 4.11
CA SER A 130 -18.39 -2.79 4.90
C SER A 130 -16.96 -3.29 4.74
N CYS A 131 -16.18 -3.19 5.81
CA CYS A 131 -14.81 -3.70 5.90
C CYS A 131 -14.67 -4.99 6.72
N THR A 132 -15.77 -5.63 7.10
CA THR A 132 -15.80 -6.78 8.02
C THR A 132 -15.56 -8.12 7.33
N TRP A 133 -15.44 -8.15 6.00
CA TRP A 133 -15.18 -9.36 5.25
C TRP A 133 -13.78 -9.93 5.55
N SER A 134 -13.63 -11.25 5.42
CA SER A 134 -12.35 -11.93 5.54
C SER A 134 -11.94 -12.46 4.19
N GLU A 135 -10.70 -12.17 3.80
CA GLU A 135 -10.08 -12.65 2.57
C GLU A 135 -10.15 -14.17 2.42
N SER A 136 -9.99 -14.91 3.51
CA SER A 136 -10.01 -16.37 3.53
C SER A 136 -11.41 -17.00 3.42
N THR A 137 -12.48 -16.22 3.49
CA THR A 137 -13.86 -16.76 3.52
C THR A 137 -14.84 -16.04 2.60
N VAL A 138 -14.49 -14.86 2.10
CA VAL A 138 -15.34 -14.09 1.18
C VAL A 138 -15.57 -14.90 -0.10
N ASN A 139 -16.81 -14.94 -0.54
CA ASN A 139 -17.24 -15.58 -1.78
C ASN A 139 -18.38 -14.74 -2.37
N TRP A 140 -18.89 -15.13 -3.53
CA TRP A 140 -19.96 -14.39 -4.18
C TRP A 140 -21.17 -14.13 -3.28
N ASN A 141 -21.58 -15.14 -2.50
CA ASN A 141 -22.76 -15.05 -1.64
C ASN A 141 -22.53 -14.19 -0.38
N THR A 142 -21.29 -14.08 0.07
CA THR A 142 -20.91 -13.34 1.30
C THR A 142 -20.19 -12.03 1.01
N GLN A 143 -20.04 -11.66 -0.26
CA GLN A 143 -19.36 -10.44 -0.68
C GLN A 143 -20.03 -9.20 -0.05
N PRO A 144 -19.26 -8.18 0.34
CA PRO A 144 -19.83 -6.89 0.68
C PRO A 144 -20.67 -6.31 -0.46
N ALA A 145 -21.70 -5.55 -0.12
CA ALA A 145 -22.39 -4.73 -1.11
C ALA A 145 -21.46 -3.64 -1.64
N ILE A 146 -21.51 -3.40 -2.95
CA ILE A 146 -20.86 -2.24 -3.59
C ILE A 146 -21.86 -1.09 -3.51
N ASP A 147 -21.78 -0.30 -2.45
CA ASP A 147 -22.78 0.70 -2.08
C ASP A 147 -22.29 2.16 -2.21
N GLY A 148 -20.99 2.37 -2.39
CA GLY A 148 -20.42 3.70 -2.62
C GLY A 148 -20.33 4.10 -4.10
N PRO A 149 -20.11 5.40 -4.36
CA PRO A 149 -19.92 5.91 -5.72
C PRO A 149 -18.61 5.37 -6.32
N ALA A 150 -18.56 5.35 -7.66
CA ALA A 150 -17.29 5.16 -8.37
C ALA A 150 -16.36 6.34 -8.07
N LEU A 151 -15.13 6.05 -7.65
CA LEU A 151 -14.10 7.06 -7.37
C LEU A 151 -13.27 7.33 -8.63
N ALA A 152 -12.94 6.27 -9.37
CA ALA A 152 -12.21 6.33 -10.62
C ALA A 152 -12.65 5.19 -11.56
N THR A 153 -12.62 5.45 -12.86
CA THR A 153 -12.89 4.46 -13.91
C THR A 153 -11.74 4.49 -14.92
N LEU A 154 -11.20 3.33 -15.23
CA LEU A 154 -10.12 3.17 -16.19
C LEU A 154 -10.64 2.79 -17.57
N GLY A 155 -9.98 3.34 -18.59
CA GLY A 155 -10.15 2.94 -19.99
C GLY A 155 -9.41 1.63 -20.29
N ALA A 156 -9.00 1.45 -21.55
CA ALA A 156 -8.29 0.26 -21.98
C ALA A 156 -6.93 0.10 -21.27
N VAL A 157 -6.62 -1.15 -20.92
CA VAL A 157 -5.41 -1.54 -20.19
C VAL A 157 -4.76 -2.76 -20.83
N THR A 158 -3.44 -2.84 -20.76
CA THR A 158 -2.67 -3.92 -21.39
C THR A 158 -1.94 -4.76 -20.35
N ALA A 159 -1.70 -6.05 -20.64
CA ALA A 159 -0.96 -6.95 -19.76
C ALA A 159 0.41 -6.35 -19.33
N GLY A 160 0.71 -6.45 -18.03
CA GLY A 160 1.91 -5.89 -17.42
C GLY A 160 1.86 -4.39 -17.08
N GLN A 161 0.84 -3.65 -17.54
CA GLN A 161 0.65 -2.24 -17.22
C GLN A 161 0.33 -2.07 -15.73
N VAL A 162 1.01 -1.12 -15.08
CA VAL A 162 0.60 -0.64 -13.75
C VAL A 162 -0.43 0.46 -13.94
N VAL A 163 -1.62 0.23 -13.41
CA VAL A 163 -2.72 1.21 -13.40
C VAL A 163 -2.77 1.93 -12.06
N ASP A 164 -3.40 3.10 -12.07
CA ASP A 164 -3.50 3.99 -10.93
C ASP A 164 -4.97 4.38 -10.73
N PHE A 165 -5.50 4.03 -9.58
CA PHE A 165 -6.82 4.44 -9.14
C PHE A 165 -6.70 5.54 -8.09
N ASP A 166 -7.19 6.73 -8.40
CA ASP A 166 -7.30 7.81 -7.43
C ASP A 166 -8.42 7.50 -6.44
N VAL A 167 -8.04 7.24 -5.19
CA VAL A 167 -8.96 6.95 -4.07
C VAL A 167 -8.89 8.02 -2.99
N THR A 168 -8.26 9.16 -3.28
CA THR A 168 -8.02 10.28 -2.36
C THR A 168 -9.28 10.70 -1.60
N SER A 169 -10.41 10.81 -2.28
CA SER A 169 -11.68 11.24 -1.69
C SER A 169 -12.26 10.27 -0.66
N ALA A 170 -11.83 9.00 -0.66
CA ALA A 170 -12.29 7.98 0.28
C ALA A 170 -11.38 7.83 1.51
N ILE A 171 -10.20 8.49 1.53
CA ILE A 171 -9.19 8.33 2.57
C ILE A 171 -8.94 9.69 3.25
N PRO A 172 -9.79 10.09 4.24
CA PRO A 172 -9.61 11.34 4.97
C PRO A 172 -8.43 11.32 5.96
N GLY A 173 -7.91 10.14 6.34
CA GLY A 173 -6.82 10.02 7.30
C GLY A 173 -6.49 8.59 7.72
N ASP A 174 -5.96 8.42 8.92
CA ASP A 174 -5.62 7.11 9.47
C ASP A 174 -6.86 6.22 9.65
N GLY A 175 -6.77 4.96 9.25
CA GLY A 175 -7.89 4.02 9.33
C GLY A 175 -7.81 2.86 8.36
N THR A 176 -8.89 2.07 8.33
CA THR A 176 -9.06 0.97 7.40
C THR A 176 -10.15 1.35 6.40
N TYR A 177 -9.85 1.19 5.12
CA TYR A 177 -10.77 1.52 4.02
C TYR A 177 -10.92 0.31 3.12
N CYS A 178 -12.11 0.16 2.54
CA CYS A 178 -12.40 -0.96 1.65
C CYS A 178 -12.91 -0.45 0.32
N PHE A 179 -12.53 -1.19 -0.70
CA PHE A 179 -12.84 -0.88 -2.08
C PHE A 179 -13.34 -2.14 -2.78
N ALA A 180 -14.14 -1.92 -3.81
CA ALA A 180 -14.48 -2.94 -4.79
C ALA A 180 -14.13 -2.41 -6.19
N ILE A 181 -13.76 -3.32 -7.08
CA ILE A 181 -13.58 -3.06 -8.49
C ILE A 181 -14.58 -3.93 -9.24
N ASP A 182 -15.43 -3.29 -10.03
CA ASP A 182 -16.31 -3.94 -11.00
C ASP A 182 -16.11 -3.33 -12.39
N THR A 183 -16.77 -3.92 -13.39
CA THR A 183 -16.73 -3.42 -14.76
C THR A 183 -18.06 -3.64 -15.43
N ALA A 184 -18.35 -2.82 -16.44
CA ALA A 184 -19.45 -3.03 -17.37
C ALA A 184 -18.98 -3.77 -18.65
N SER A 185 -17.68 -4.04 -18.79
CA SER A 185 -17.09 -4.76 -19.91
C SER A 185 -17.19 -6.28 -19.72
N THR A 186 -17.59 -6.99 -20.77
CA THR A 186 -17.53 -8.47 -20.81
C THR A 186 -16.16 -8.98 -21.27
N ASP A 187 -15.24 -8.07 -21.56
CA ASP A 187 -13.82 -8.35 -21.77
C ASP A 187 -13.15 -8.10 -20.42
N GLY A 188 -12.99 -9.16 -19.62
CA GLY A 188 -12.48 -9.08 -18.26
C GLY A 188 -11.02 -8.64 -18.19
N VAL A 189 -10.61 -8.16 -17.02
CA VAL A 189 -9.23 -7.79 -16.70
C VAL A 189 -8.74 -8.62 -15.50
N ASP A 190 -7.50 -9.09 -15.59
CA ASP A 190 -6.82 -9.76 -14.49
C ASP A 190 -5.73 -8.85 -13.92
N TYR A 191 -5.80 -8.57 -12.62
CA TYR A 191 -4.74 -7.91 -11.86
C TYR A 191 -3.95 -8.91 -11.03
N ASN A 192 -2.70 -8.59 -10.70
CA ASN A 192 -1.94 -9.39 -9.74
C ASN A 192 -2.50 -9.18 -8.33
N SER A 193 -2.73 -10.29 -7.61
CA SER A 193 -3.07 -10.28 -6.18
C SER A 193 -1.81 -10.16 -5.31
N ARG A 194 -1.97 -10.00 -3.99
CA ARG A 194 -0.85 -10.09 -3.04
C ARG A 194 -0.23 -11.49 -2.94
N GLU A 195 -0.95 -12.54 -3.29
CA GLU A 195 -0.46 -13.92 -3.37
C GLU A 195 0.23 -14.21 -4.71
N GLY A 196 0.16 -13.29 -5.66
CA GLY A 196 0.81 -13.39 -6.96
C GLY A 196 2.33 -13.21 -6.93
N ALA A 197 2.99 -13.58 -8.03
CA ALA A 197 4.44 -13.37 -8.21
C ALA A 197 4.79 -12.07 -8.97
N GLY A 198 3.78 -11.34 -9.47
CA GLY A 198 3.94 -10.06 -10.14
C GLY A 198 4.07 -8.88 -9.17
N GLN A 199 3.91 -7.65 -9.67
CA GLN A 199 3.85 -6.48 -8.78
C GLN A 199 2.56 -6.53 -7.96
N HIS A 200 2.70 -6.54 -6.64
CA HIS A 200 1.59 -6.59 -5.70
C HIS A 200 0.82 -5.26 -5.66
N PRO A 201 -0.49 -5.30 -5.30
CA PRO A 201 -1.26 -4.09 -5.03
C PRO A 201 -0.59 -3.21 -3.98
N ALA A 202 -0.48 -1.91 -4.25
CA ALA A 202 0.18 -0.95 -3.36
C ALA A 202 -0.61 0.35 -3.25
N LEU A 203 -0.64 0.93 -2.05
CA LEU A 203 -1.28 2.21 -1.78
C LEU A 203 -0.22 3.28 -1.51
N ALA A 204 -0.13 4.25 -2.40
CA ALA A 204 0.74 5.42 -2.22
C ALA A 204 -0.04 6.56 -1.59
N ILE A 205 0.45 7.07 -0.45
CA ILE A 205 -0.18 8.18 0.29
C ILE A 205 0.71 9.42 0.20
N GLN A 206 0.10 10.56 -0.09
CA GLN A 206 0.71 11.88 -0.09
C GLN A 206 -0.03 12.76 0.92
N VAL A 207 0.71 13.35 1.84
CA VAL A 207 0.16 14.24 2.86
C VAL A 207 0.72 15.65 2.73
N THR A 208 -0.13 16.62 3.03
CA THR A 208 0.24 18.03 3.19
C THR A 208 0.05 18.43 4.65
N PRO A 209 0.97 19.22 5.24
CA PRO A 209 0.84 19.72 6.62
C PRO A 209 -0.45 20.50 6.86
#